data_AF-A0A1V4JRH7-F1
#
_entry.id   AF-A0A1V4JRH7-F1
#
_cell.length_a   1.000
_cell.length_b   1.000
_cell.length_c   1.000
_cell.angle_alpha   90.00
_cell.angle_beta   90.00
_cell.angle_gamma   90.00
#
_symmetry.space_group_name_H-M   'P 1'
#
loop_
_entity.id
_entity.type
_entity.pdbx_description
1 polymer ?
#
loop_
_entity_poly.entity_id
_entity_poly.type
_entity_poly.pdbx_seq_one_letter_code
_entity_poly.pdbx_strand_id
1 'polypeptide(L)' 'MDTPVFLLEELGCDHSIPGPAILIDKNSTIVVEPGCTASITEFGDIDIAVGSGTPRPVGPELDAVQLSIFSHRFMSIAVS' A
#
# COMPACT_ATOMS: atom_id res chain seq x y z
N MET A 1 -14.47 -3.45 12.14
CA MET A 1 -13.39 -2.45 11.95
C MET A 1 -13.77 -1.67 10.72
N ASP A 2 -13.77 -0.35 10.83
CA ASP A 2 -14.00 0.53 9.69
C ASP A 2 -12.67 0.70 8.94
N THR A 3 -12.71 0.74 7.60
CA THR A 3 -11.53 0.94 6.76
C THR A 3 -11.71 2.27 6.04
N PRO A 4 -11.14 3.37 6.57
CA PRO A 4 -11.28 4.68 5.97
C PRO A 4 -10.69 4.71 4.55
N VAL A 5 -11.36 5.44 3.69
CA VAL A 5 -10.97 5.65 2.28
C VAL A 5 -10.53 7.09 2.11
N PHE A 6 -9.35 7.29 1.55
CA PHE A 6 -8.76 8.60 1.30
C PHE A 6 -8.50 8.79 -0.20
N LEU A 7 -8.71 9.99 -0.71
CA LEU A 7 -8.25 10.36 -2.05
C LEU A 7 -6.81 10.87 -1.93
N LEU A 8 -5.89 10.30 -2.72
CA LEU A 8 -4.49 10.67 -2.66
C LEU A 8 -4.26 12.15 -2.98
N GLU A 9 -5.06 12.71 -3.89
CA GLU A 9 -4.99 14.12 -4.28
C GLU A 9 -5.39 15.10 -3.16
N GLU A 10 -6.06 14.62 -2.11
CA GLU A 10 -6.44 15.43 -0.94
C GLU A 10 -5.41 15.32 0.19
N LEU A 11 -4.35 14.52 0.02
CA LEU A 11 -3.33 14.28 1.02
C LEU A 11 -2.05 15.09 0.74
N GLY A 12 -1.54 15.78 1.76
CA GLY A 12 -0.25 16.47 1.70
C GLY A 12 0.91 15.64 2.26
N CYS A 13 2.14 16.10 2.03
CA CYS A 13 3.38 15.44 2.48
C CYS A 13 3.53 15.33 4.01
N ASP A 14 2.76 16.09 4.80
CA ASP A 14 2.74 15.97 6.26
C ASP A 14 1.77 14.87 6.77
N HIS A 15 1.04 14.19 5.89
CA HIS A 15 0.10 13.15 6.31
C HIS A 15 0.76 11.78 6.45
N SER A 16 0.49 11.15 7.59
CA SER A 16 0.84 9.76 7.89
C SER A 16 -0.41 9.00 8.30
N ILE A 17 -0.68 7.90 7.60
CA ILE A 17 -1.98 7.23 7.58
C ILE A 17 -1.76 5.79 8.07
N PRO A 18 -2.12 5.49 9.33
CA PRO A 18 -1.99 4.14 9.85
C PRO A 18 -3.06 3.23 9.24
N GLY A 19 -2.67 2.00 8.91
CA GLY A 19 -3.61 0.98 8.45
C GLY A 19 -4.48 0.42 9.59
N PRO A 20 -5.66 -0.16 9.28
CA PRO A 20 -6.18 -0.41 7.94
C PRO A 20 -6.72 0.85 7.25
N ALA A 21 -6.31 1.10 6.01
CA ALA A 21 -6.81 2.21 5.20
C ALA A 21 -6.76 1.88 3.70
N ILE A 22 -7.58 2.55 2.90
CA ILE A 22 -7.54 2.48 1.43
C ILE A 22 -7.23 3.88 0.90
N LEU A 23 -6.21 4.00 0.05
CA LEU A 23 -5.90 5.23 -0.67
C LEU A 23 -6.31 5.03 -2.13
N ILE A 24 -7.09 5.95 -2.68
CA ILE A 24 -7.50 5.94 -4.07
C ILE A 24 -6.72 7.03 -4.79
N ASP A 25 -5.96 6.62 -5.80
CA ASP A 25 -5.33 7.46 -6.78
C ASP A 25 -6.11 7.38 -8.11
N LYS A 26 -5.88 8.33 -9.03
CA LYS A 26 -6.54 8.37 -10.35
C LYS A 26 -6.31 7.10 -11.15
N ASN A 27 -5.19 6.41 -10.95
CA ASN A 27 -4.80 5.25 -11.74
C ASN A 27 -4.65 3.98 -10.91
N SER A 28 -4.81 4.05 -9.59
CA SER A 28 -4.55 2.91 -8.73
C SER A 28 -5.29 2.99 -7.40
N THR A 29 -5.34 1.85 -6.70
CA THR A 29 -5.86 1.76 -5.35
C THR A 29 -4.81 1.07 -4.49
N ILE A 30 -4.51 1.66 -3.34
CA ILE A 30 -3.47 1.21 -2.43
C ILE A 30 -4.16 0.81 -1.13
N VAL A 31 -3.88 -0.41 -0.68
CA VAL A 31 -4.41 -0.93 0.59
C VAL A 31 -3.29 -0.88 1.62
N VAL A 32 -3.49 -0.11 2.67
CA VAL A 32 -2.59 -0.06 3.83
C VAL A 32 -3.08 -1.09 4.83
N GLU A 33 -2.35 -2.17 4.98
CA GLU A 33 -2.73 -3.23 5.92
C GLU A 33 -2.57 -2.80 7.39
N PRO A 34 -3.33 -3.40 8.32
CA PRO A 34 -3.11 -3.20 9.75
C PRO A 34 -1.65 -3.48 10.15
N GLY A 35 -1.04 -2.55 10.87
CA GLY A 35 0.38 -2.62 11.24
C GLY A 35 1.34 -1.97 10.24
N CYS A 36 0.84 -1.51 9.10
CA CYS A 36 1.57 -0.65 8.17
C CYS A 36 1.13 0.82 8.34
N THR A 37 1.98 1.74 7.91
CA THR A 37 1.68 3.18 7.87
C THR A 37 2.12 3.73 6.52
N ALA A 38 1.20 4.39 5.80
CA ALA A 38 1.51 5.08 4.56
C ALA A 38 1.81 6.56 4.85
N SER A 39 2.85 7.11 4.23
CA SER A 39 3.18 8.55 4.32
C SER A 39 3.48 9.09 2.93
N ILE A 40 3.12 10.35 2.68
CA ILE A 40 3.36 11.00 1.39
C ILE A 40 4.70 11.73 1.46
N THR A 41 5.59 11.48 0.51
CA THR A 41 6.89 12.18 0.45
C THR A 41 6.70 13.60 -0.07
N GLU A 42 7.73 14.45 0.08
CA GLU A 42 7.72 15.81 -0.48
C GLU A 42 7.56 15.85 -2.01
N PHE A 43 7.86 14.73 -2.68
CA PHE A 43 7.74 14.57 -4.13
C PHE A 43 6.38 14.01 -4.57
N GLY A 44 5.52 13.65 -3.61
CA GLY A 44 4.20 13.05 -3.87
C GLY A 44 4.22 11.53 -4.03
N ASP A 45 5.37 10.89 -3.80
CA ASP A 45 5.45 9.42 -3.71
C ASP A 45 4.84 8.92 -2.39
N ILE A 46 4.55 7.63 -2.31
CA ILE A 46 3.99 7.01 -1.11
C ILE A 46 5.01 6.04 -0.53
N ASP A 47 5.40 6.29 0.71
CA ASP A 47 6.25 5.43 1.52
C ASP A 47 5.38 4.57 2.44
N ILE A 48 5.60 3.25 2.45
CA ILE A 48 4.86 2.32 3.32
C ILE A 48 5.82 1.72 4.34
N ALA A 49 5.73 2.22 5.57
CA ALA A 49 6.44 1.66 6.71
C ALA A 49 5.68 0.44 7.25
N VAL A 50 6.32 -0.73 7.20
CA VAL A 50 5.78 -1.96 7.81
C VAL A 50 6.28 -2.05 9.25
N GLY A 51 5.38 -2.03 10.23
CA GLY A 51 5.74 -2.21 11.63
C GLY A 51 6.33 -3.59 11.90
N SER A 52 7.04 -3.75 13.02
CA SER A 52 7.66 -5.03 13.45
C SER A 52 6.65 -6.08 13.93
N GLY A 53 5.40 -6.02 13.45
CA GLY A 53 4.34 -6.97 13.79
C GLY A 53 4.62 -8.35 13.19
N THR A 54 4.24 -9.39 13.94
CA THR A 54 4.38 -10.78 13.51
C THR A 54 3.79 -10.99 12.11
N PRO A 55 4.52 -11.63 11.17
CA PRO A 55 4.00 -11.92 9.84
C PRO A 55 2.67 -12.66 9.99
N ARG A 56 1.59 -12.09 9.44
CA ARG A 56 0.30 -12.79 9.41
C ARG A 56 0.47 -14.05 8.55
N PRO A 57 -0.04 -15.21 8.97
CA PRO A 57 -0.05 -16.38 8.13
C PRO A 57 -0.85 -16.05 6.86
N VAL A 58 -0.14 -16.10 5.73
CA VAL A 58 -0.73 -15.99 4.40
C VAL A 58 -1.69 -17.19 4.27
N GLY A 59 -2.99 -16.93 4.32
CA GLY A 59 -4.01 -17.97 4.16
C GLY A 59 -4.12 -18.37 2.68
N PRO A 60 -4.48 -19.63 2.38
CA PRO A 60 -4.47 -20.18 1.02
C PRO A 60 -5.45 -19.51 0.04
N GLU A 61 -6.34 -18.63 0.51
CA GLU A 61 -7.22 -17.81 -0.33
C GLU A 61 -6.52 -16.56 -0.90
N LEU A 62 -5.43 -16.09 -0.30
CA LEU A 62 -4.65 -14.92 -0.76
C LEU A 62 -3.65 -15.28 -1.88
N ASP A 63 -3.24 -16.55 -1.96
CA ASP A 63 -2.27 -17.07 -2.95
C ASP A 63 -2.75 -16.94 -4.41
N ALA A 64 -4.05 -17.14 -4.68
CA ALA A 64 -4.58 -17.11 -6.04
C ALA A 64 -4.56 -15.69 -6.67
N VAL A 65 -4.72 -14.66 -5.83
CA VAL A 65 -4.68 -13.25 -6.27
C VAL A 65 -3.25 -12.73 -6.29
N GLN A 66 -2.39 -13.10 -5.32
CA GLN A 66 -0.99 -12.68 -5.33
C GLN A 66 -0.25 -13.13 -6.60
N LEU A 67 -0.42 -14.38 -7.05
CA LEU A 67 0.22 -14.85 -8.30
C LEU A 67 -0.17 -14.02 -9.53
N SER A 68 -1.40 -13.50 -9.56
CA SER A 68 -1.91 -12.72 -10.69
C SER A 68 -1.36 -11.29 -10.70
N ILE A 69 -1.04 -10.71 -9.55
CA ILE A 69 -0.38 -9.39 -9.43
C ILE A 69 1.12 -9.48 -9.79
N PHE A 70 1.79 -10.59 -9.44
CA PHE A 70 3.20 -10.81 -9.81
C PHE A 70 3.42 -11.00 -11.32
N SER A 71 2.38 -11.30 -12.11
CA SER A 71 2.49 -11.47 -13.56
C SER A 71 2.54 -10.14 -14.35
N HIS A 72 2.05 -9.01 -13.78
CA HIS A 72 1.79 -7.80 -14.58
C HIS A 72 2.38 -6.47 -14.07
N ARG A 73 3.10 -6.43 -12.92
CA ARG A 73 3.70 -5.17 -12.41
C ARG A 73 5.18 -5.22 -12.02
N PHE A 74 5.89 -6.34 -12.24
CA PHE A 74 7.35 -6.34 -12.16
C PHE A 74 7.99 -5.98 -13.51
N MET A 75 7.93 -4.71 -13.88
CA MET A 75 8.96 -4.12 -14.75
C MET A 75 9.94 -3.39 -13.83
N SER A 76 10.82 -4.18 -13.20
CA SER A 76 11.98 -3.65 -12.49
C SER A 76 12.85 -2.91 -13.50
N ILE A 77 13.02 -1.59 -13.34
CA ILE A 77 14.07 -0.88 -14.05
C ILE A 77 15.39 -1.22 -13.33
N ALA A 78 15.95 -2.38 -13.65
CA ALA A 78 17.35 -2.64 -13.36
C ALA A 78 18.16 -2.00 -14.48
N VAL A 79 18.71 -0.82 -14.24
CA VAL A 79 19.75 -0.26 -15.12
C VAL A 79 21.09 -0.69 -14.53
N SER A 80 21.74 -1.64 -15.18
CA SER A 80 23.19 -1.78 -15.13
C SER A 80 23.71 -2.11 -16.52
#